data_AF-A0A8S0ZQC3-F1
#
_entry.id   AF-A0A8S0ZQC3-F1
#
_cell.length_a   1.000
_cell.length_b   1.000
_cell.length_c   1.000
_cell.angle_alpha   90.00
_cell.angle_beta   90.00
_cell.angle_gamma   90.00
#
_symmetry.space_group_name_H-M   'P 1'
#
loop_
_entity.id
_entity.type
_entity.pdbx_description
1 polymer ?
#
loop_
_entity_poly.entity_id
_entity_poly.type
_entity_poly.pdbx_seq_one_letter_code
_entity_poly.pdbx_strand_id
1 'polypeptide(L)'
;MIPSTRSKTKNMLMVNGFTFSQYSPMFWYCTKKKRGCPAKARTDITGSLKYLFEEHNHAPPNYHITEVAKLIKTSRSGVALLAFGNTYNRRSNSKNMTSRWYCSLYHSGCKAAVITNADLLITDIIGTHQHKAPKLFRAPDGLYHKVLD
;
A
#
# COMPACT_ATOMS: atom_id res chain seq x y z
N MET A 1 11.43 2.46 0.72
CA MET A 1 10.93 3.81 0.37
C MET A 1 9.48 3.69 -0.05
N ILE A 2 8.62 4.61 0.37
CA ILE A 2 7.20 4.65 0.01
C ILE A 2 6.99 5.86 -0.91
N PRO A 3 6.50 5.70 -2.15
CA PRO A 3 6.15 6.83 -3.01
C PRO A 3 5.04 7.69 -2.38
N SER A 4 5.19 9.02 -2.38
CA SER A 4 4.14 9.92 -1.87
C SER A 4 3.00 10.07 -2.87
N THR A 5 1.76 9.81 -2.45
CA THR A 5 0.54 10.02 -3.26
C THR A 5 0.22 11.49 -3.50
N ARG A 6 0.79 12.39 -2.69
CA ARG A 6 0.56 13.85 -2.74
C ARG A 6 1.54 14.60 -3.64
N SER A 7 2.64 13.99 -4.05
CA SER A 7 3.62 14.62 -4.94
C SER A 7 4.39 13.55 -5.71
N LYS A 8 4.21 13.54 -7.04
CA LYS A 8 4.83 12.58 -7.98
C LYS A 8 6.37 12.57 -7.96
N THR A 9 7.02 13.50 -7.24
CA THR A 9 8.47 13.73 -7.30
C THR A 9 9.21 13.53 -5.98
N LYS A 10 8.53 13.22 -4.86
CA LYS A 10 9.19 13.08 -3.55
C LYS A 10 8.88 11.76 -2.87
N ASN A 11 9.94 10.99 -2.61
CA ASN A 11 9.85 9.73 -1.87
C ASN A 11 9.63 9.99 -0.38
N MET A 12 9.06 9.00 0.31
CA MET A 12 8.99 8.94 1.76
C MET A 12 9.82 7.77 2.29
N LEU A 13 10.46 8.00 3.43
CA LEU A 13 11.15 7.00 4.21
C LEU A 13 10.37 6.80 5.52
N MET A 14 10.20 5.56 5.94
CA MET A 14 9.60 5.22 7.22
C MET A 14 10.65 4.51 8.07
N VAL A 15 10.88 5.01 9.29
CA VAL A 15 11.84 4.44 10.25
C VAL A 15 11.18 4.52 11.62
N ASN A 16 11.13 3.39 12.34
CA ASN A 16 10.61 3.30 13.71
C ASN A 16 9.24 3.99 13.92
N GLY A 17 8.32 3.83 12.96
CA GLY A 17 6.97 4.41 13.00
C GLY A 17 6.89 5.90 12.68
N PHE A 18 8.01 6.58 12.46
CA PHE A 18 8.07 7.95 11.98
C PHE A 18 8.25 8.00 10.47
N THR A 19 7.79 9.10 9.87
CA THR A 19 7.89 9.33 8.43
C THR A 19 8.80 10.50 8.12
N PHE A 20 9.58 10.36 7.07
CA PHE A 20 10.53 11.35 6.58
C PHE A 20 10.26 11.64 5.10
N SER A 21 10.29 12.91 4.72
CA SER A 21 10.20 13.36 3.33
C SER A 21 11.59 13.59 2.75
N GLN A 22 11.77 13.17 1.50
CA GLN A 22 13.01 13.39 0.77
C GLN A 22 13.25 14.89 0.53
N TYR A 23 14.42 15.37 0.93
CA TYR A 23 14.92 16.70 0.63
C TYR A 23 15.82 16.69 -0.61
N SER A 24 16.72 15.72 -0.68
CA SER A 24 17.56 15.39 -1.84
C SER A 24 17.76 13.87 -1.89
N PRO A 25 18.35 13.28 -2.96
CA PRO A 25 18.37 11.83 -3.16
C PRO A 25 18.76 10.99 -1.93
N MET A 26 19.72 11.46 -1.15
CA MET A 26 20.26 10.79 0.03
C MET A 26 19.83 11.42 1.37
N PHE A 27 19.09 12.53 1.37
CA PHE A 27 18.80 13.31 2.59
C PHE A 27 17.30 13.39 2.86
N TRP A 28 16.94 13.12 4.10
CA TRP A 28 15.56 12.96 4.53
C TRP A 28 15.32 13.75 5.83
N TYR A 29 14.20 14.47 5.89
CA TYR A 29 13.76 15.16 7.10
C TYR A 29 12.43 14.59 7.56
N CYS A 30 12.17 14.56 8.87
CA CYS A 30 10.86 14.17 9.36
C CYS A 30 9.75 14.98 8.66
N THR A 31 8.62 14.35 8.36
CA THR A 31 7.46 15.00 7.73
C THR A 31 6.93 16.19 8.53
N LYS A 32 7.20 16.24 9.85
CA LYS A 32 6.90 17.37 10.73
C LYS A 32 8.03 18.39 10.85
N LYS A 33 9.04 18.38 9.96
CA LYS A 33 10.14 19.37 9.95
C LYS A 33 9.63 20.81 9.89
N LYS A 34 8.57 21.07 9.12
CA LYS A 34 7.90 22.39 9.07
C LYS A 34 7.26 22.81 10.40
N ARG A 35 7.03 21.88 11.32
CA ARG A 35 6.58 22.12 12.70
C ARG A 35 7.73 22.06 13.72
N GLY A 36 8.98 22.19 13.26
CA GLY A 36 10.14 22.26 14.13
C GLY A 36 10.72 20.91 14.57
N CYS A 37 10.28 19.77 14.04
CA CYS A 37 10.88 18.48 14.39
C CYS A 37 12.36 18.43 13.95
N PRO A 38 13.30 18.02 14.83
CA PRO A 38 14.73 18.03 14.51
C PRO A 38 15.20 16.75 13.79
N ALA A 39 14.40 15.69 13.81
CA ALA A 39 14.76 14.38 13.24
C ALA A 39 15.09 14.42 11.74
N LYS A 40 16.13 13.66 11.38
CA LYS A 40 16.68 13.58 10.02
C LYS A 40 17.36 12.22 9.77
N ALA A 41 17.39 11.79 8.52
CA ALA A 41 18.03 10.55 8.11
C ALA A 41 18.85 10.75 6.83
N ARG A 42 19.86 9.90 6.63
CA ARG A 42 20.63 9.82 5.38
C ARG A 42 20.69 8.38 4.89
N THR A 43 20.49 8.19 3.60
CA THR A 43 20.64 6.91 2.91
C THR A 43 21.82 6.97 1.94
N ASP A 44 22.34 5.83 1.51
CA ASP A 44 23.21 5.78 0.33
C ASP A 44 22.40 5.75 -0.98
N ILE A 45 23.10 5.61 -2.11
CA ILE A 45 22.49 5.55 -3.46
C ILE A 45 21.55 4.36 -3.61
N THR A 46 21.81 3.26 -2.89
CA THR A 46 21.00 2.04 -2.92
C THR A 46 19.75 2.15 -2.03
N GLY A 47 19.65 3.23 -1.25
CA GLY A 47 18.57 3.44 -0.29
C GLY A 47 18.83 2.85 1.09
N SER A 48 20.03 2.34 1.36
CA SER A 48 20.40 1.80 2.67
C SER A 48 20.63 2.92 3.68
N LEU A 49 20.06 2.80 4.88
CA LEU A 49 20.18 3.82 5.94
C LEU A 49 21.64 3.88 6.45
N LYS A 50 22.26 5.06 6.37
CA LYS A 50 23.64 5.31 6.82
C LYS A 50 23.73 6.17 8.07
N TYR A 51 22.73 7.02 8.29
CA TYR A 51 22.67 7.90 9.46
C TYR A 51 21.23 8.19 9.82
N LEU A 52 20.99 8.27 11.12
CA LEU A 52 19.67 8.49 11.70
C LEU A 52 19.81 9.32 12.96
N PHE A 53 19.05 10.41 13.03
CA PHE A 53 18.88 11.21 14.23
C PHE A 53 17.39 11.21 14.57
N GLU A 54 17.04 10.49 15.62
CA GLU A 54 15.66 10.08 15.95
C GLU A 54 15.05 10.83 17.13
N GLU A 55 15.58 12.00 17.47
CA GLU A 55 14.93 12.86 18.44
C GLU A 55 13.70 13.52 17.83
N HIS A 56 12.53 13.12 18.31
CA HIS A 56 11.24 13.66 17.91
C HIS A 56 10.61 14.44 19.06
N ASN A 57 10.04 15.59 18.74
CA ASN A 57 9.26 16.43 19.66
C ASN A 57 7.75 16.25 19.48
N HIS A 58 7.34 15.11 18.92
CA HIS A 58 5.96 14.77 18.68
C HIS A 58 5.81 13.25 18.70
N ALA A 59 4.60 12.77 19.01
CA ALA A 59 4.27 11.36 18.88
C ALA A 59 4.38 10.89 17.41
N PRO A 60 4.64 9.59 17.17
CA PRO A 60 4.52 9.01 15.84
C PRO A 60 3.17 9.35 15.20
N PRO A 61 3.12 9.67 13.90
CA PRO A 61 1.84 9.84 13.22
C PRO A 61 1.07 8.52 13.23
N ASN A 62 -0.26 8.56 13.30
CA ASN A 62 -1.06 7.38 12.98
C ASN A 62 -0.95 7.10 11.48
N TYR A 63 -0.43 5.93 11.12
CA TYR A 63 -0.39 5.46 9.74
C TYR A 63 -1.12 4.12 9.65
N HIS A 64 -1.93 3.95 8.60
CA HIS A 64 -2.52 2.66 8.27
C HIS A 64 -1.51 1.90 7.41
N ILE A 65 -0.77 0.97 8.02
CA ILE A 65 -0.10 -0.08 7.23
C ILE A 65 -1.21 -0.97 6.71
N THR A 66 -1.61 -0.72 5.48
CA THR A 66 -2.45 -1.67 4.76
C THR A 66 -1.58 -2.88 4.44
N GLU A 67 -2.06 -4.09 4.73
CA GLU A 67 -1.42 -5.34 4.31
C GLU A 67 -0.88 -5.22 2.87
N VAL A 68 0.31 -5.78 2.60
CA VAL A 68 0.82 -5.86 1.24
C VAL A 68 -0.16 -6.71 0.44
N ALA A 69 -0.83 -6.09 -0.52
CA ALA A 69 -1.79 -6.78 -1.34
C ALA A 69 -1.05 -7.80 -2.21
N LYS A 70 -1.57 -9.02 -2.28
CA LYS A 70 -0.93 -10.12 -3.00
C LYS A 70 -1.68 -10.42 -4.29
N LEU A 71 -0.96 -10.56 -5.40
CA LEU A 71 -1.56 -11.17 -6.59
C LEU A 71 -1.68 -12.67 -6.38
N ILE A 72 -2.90 -13.18 -6.57
CA ILE A 72 -3.22 -14.60 -6.51
C ILE A 72 -3.78 -15.04 -7.85
N LYS A 73 -3.49 -16.28 -8.24
CA LYS A 73 -4.19 -16.91 -9.36
C LYS A 73 -5.47 -17.53 -8.84
N THR A 74 -6.58 -17.24 -9.50
CA THR A 74 -7.87 -17.86 -9.19
C THR A 74 -8.30 -18.70 -10.37
N SER A 75 -9.00 -19.80 -10.10
CA SER A 75 -9.53 -20.68 -11.14
C SER A 75 -10.56 -20.00 -12.06
N ARG A 76 -11.19 -18.90 -11.63
CA ARG A 76 -12.27 -18.21 -12.37
C ARG A 76 -11.85 -16.94 -13.11
N SER A 77 -10.89 -16.16 -12.60
CA SER A 77 -10.57 -14.83 -13.13
C SER A 77 -9.11 -14.64 -13.52
N GLY A 78 -8.31 -15.71 -13.52
CA GLY A 78 -6.91 -15.70 -13.91
C GLY A 78 -6.02 -15.08 -12.82
N VAL A 79 -6.12 -13.77 -12.58
CA VAL A 79 -5.36 -13.04 -11.55
C VAL A 79 -6.28 -12.10 -10.78
N ALA A 80 -6.25 -12.20 -9.45
CA ALA A 80 -6.95 -11.31 -8.53
C ALA A 80 -5.97 -10.73 -7.50
N LEU A 81 -6.31 -9.58 -6.94
CA LEU A 81 -5.64 -9.00 -5.79
C LEU A 81 -6.31 -9.52 -4.51
N LEU A 82 -5.53 -10.05 -3.56
CA LEU A 82 -5.96 -10.40 -2.21
C LEU A 82 -5.48 -9.33 -1.24
N ALA A 83 -6.41 -8.69 -0.55
CA ALA A 83 -6.14 -7.68 0.48
C ALA A 83 -7.28 -7.66 1.50
N PHE A 84 -6.97 -7.50 2.80
CA PHE A 84 -7.99 -7.40 3.85
C PHE A 84 -9.02 -8.54 3.81
N GLY A 85 -8.56 -9.75 3.53
CA GLY A 85 -9.40 -10.95 3.38
C GLY A 85 -10.34 -10.96 2.16
N ASN A 86 -10.33 -9.93 1.30
CA ASN A 86 -11.20 -9.83 0.13
C ASN A 86 -10.41 -9.96 -1.18
N THR A 87 -11.11 -10.40 -2.24
CA THR A 87 -10.55 -10.48 -3.58
C THR A 87 -11.02 -9.32 -4.44
N TYR A 88 -10.13 -8.77 -5.27
CA TYR A 88 -10.41 -7.65 -6.16
C TYR A 88 -9.94 -7.96 -7.59
N ASN A 89 -10.71 -7.50 -8.58
CA ASN A 89 -10.40 -7.62 -10.00
C ASN A 89 -9.88 -6.27 -10.53
N ARG A 90 -8.83 -6.31 -11.35
CA ARG A 90 -8.24 -5.11 -11.95
C ARG A 90 -9.18 -4.54 -13.00
N ARG A 91 -9.45 -3.23 -12.95
CA ARG A 91 -9.95 -2.49 -14.11
C ARG A 91 -8.72 -1.85 -14.79
N SER A 92 -8.75 -1.71 -16.12
CA SER A 92 -7.60 -1.36 -16.98
C SER A 92 -6.57 -0.41 -16.35
N ASN A 93 -5.30 -0.56 -16.75
CA ASN A 93 -4.19 0.27 -16.29
C ASN A 93 -4.53 1.76 -16.32
N SER A 94 -4.34 2.45 -15.19
CA SER A 94 -4.41 3.92 -15.18
C SER A 94 -3.17 4.50 -15.84
N LYS A 95 -3.31 5.65 -16.51
CA LYS A 95 -2.21 6.43 -17.10
C LYS A 95 -1.12 6.85 -16.09
N ASN A 96 -1.37 6.68 -14.78
CA ASN A 96 -0.57 7.22 -13.68
C ASN A 96 0.16 6.16 -12.83
N MET A 97 0.63 5.04 -13.39
CA MET A 97 1.36 3.96 -12.67
C MET A 97 0.61 3.36 -11.46
N THR A 98 -0.69 3.59 -11.38
CA THR A 98 -1.57 3.08 -10.33
C THR A 98 -2.58 2.12 -10.95
N SER A 99 -3.05 1.18 -10.15
CA SER A 99 -4.06 0.20 -10.56
C SER A 99 -5.25 0.28 -9.64
N ARG A 100 -6.44 0.45 -10.20
CA ARG A 100 -7.68 0.37 -9.44
C ARG A 100 -8.22 -1.06 -9.53
N TRP A 101 -8.53 -1.62 -8.37
CA TRP A 101 -9.07 -2.96 -8.21
C TRP A 101 -10.43 -2.88 -7.54
N TYR A 102 -11.46 -3.39 -8.20
CA TYR A 102 -12.82 -3.42 -7.65
C TYR A 102 -13.05 -4.76 -6.97
N CYS A 103 -13.83 -4.78 -5.89
CA CYS A 103 -14.20 -6.03 -5.23
C CYS A 103 -14.72 -7.04 -6.26
N SER A 104 -14.36 -8.32 -6.13
CA SER A 104 -14.83 -9.36 -7.05
C SER A 104 -16.35 -9.53 -7.06
N LEU A 105 -17.06 -9.02 -6.05
CA LEU A 105 -18.53 -8.96 -5.99
C LEU A 105 -19.09 -7.63 -6.53
N TYR A 106 -18.33 -6.92 -7.35
CA TYR A 106 -18.73 -5.61 -7.86
C TYR A 106 -20.03 -5.63 -8.67
N HIS A 107 -20.16 -6.67 -9.51
CA HIS A 107 -21.39 -6.91 -10.29
C HIS A 107 -22.52 -7.49 -9.45
N SER A 108 -22.25 -7.91 -8.22
CA SER A 108 -23.24 -8.36 -7.22
C SER A 108 -23.62 -7.25 -6.24
N GLY A 109 -23.28 -5.98 -6.54
CA GLY A 109 -23.69 -4.81 -5.77
C GLY A 109 -22.61 -4.17 -4.90
N CYS A 110 -21.49 -4.85 -4.63
CA CYS A 110 -20.41 -4.26 -3.82
C CYS A 110 -19.71 -3.12 -4.57
N LYS A 111 -19.54 -1.94 -3.97
CA LYS A 111 -18.81 -0.82 -4.60
C LYS A 111 -17.41 -0.59 -4.02
N ALA A 112 -16.96 -1.46 -3.13
CA ALA A 112 -15.64 -1.38 -2.54
C ALA A 112 -14.53 -1.55 -3.60
N ALA A 113 -13.48 -0.75 -3.48
CA ALA A 113 -12.31 -0.82 -4.33
C ALA A 113 -11.05 -0.42 -3.58
N VAL A 114 -9.90 -0.82 -4.11
CA VAL A 114 -8.58 -0.38 -3.64
C VAL A 114 -7.76 0.15 -4.82
N ILE A 115 -6.84 1.08 -4.53
CA ILE A 115 -5.85 1.56 -5.51
C ILE A 115 -4.48 1.08 -5.04
N THR A 116 -3.70 0.51 -5.95
CA THR A 116 -2.32 0.13 -5.66
C THR A 116 -1.33 0.89 -6.54
N ASN A 117 -0.10 1.04 -6.06
CA ASN A 117 1.04 1.45 -6.89
C ASN A 117 1.61 0.23 -7.67
N ALA A 118 2.76 0.43 -8.34
CA ALA A 118 3.46 -0.61 -9.09
C ALA A 118 3.96 -1.77 -8.21
N ASP A 119 4.29 -1.51 -6.95
CA ASP A 119 4.77 -2.50 -5.97
C ASP A 119 3.62 -3.19 -5.21
N LEU A 120 2.37 -3.03 -5.66
CA LEU A 120 1.16 -3.55 -5.02
C LEU A 120 0.88 -3.03 -3.61
N LEU A 121 1.52 -1.93 -3.21
CA LEU A 121 1.16 -1.22 -1.98
C LEU A 121 -0.20 -0.54 -2.19
N ILE A 122 -1.13 -0.76 -1.26
CA ILE A 122 -2.43 -0.12 -1.28
C ILE A 122 -2.23 1.36 -0.90
N THR A 123 -2.53 2.25 -1.83
CA THR A 123 -2.43 3.70 -1.64
C THR A 123 -3.74 4.31 -1.18
N ASP A 124 -4.88 3.70 -1.57
CA ASP A 124 -6.22 4.17 -1.22
C ASP A 124 -7.21 3.01 -1.09
N ILE A 125 -8.20 3.20 -0.22
CA ILE A 125 -9.36 2.32 -0.03
C ILE A 125 -10.62 3.14 -0.30
N ILE A 126 -11.54 2.60 -1.10
CA ILE A 126 -12.76 3.29 -1.55
C ILE A 126 -13.97 2.45 -1.14
N GLY A 127 -14.91 3.09 -0.44
CA GLY A 127 -16.15 2.45 -0.01
C GLY A 127 -15.96 1.41 1.09
N THR A 128 -17.04 0.70 1.42
CA THR A 128 -17.06 -0.36 2.43
C THR A 128 -17.63 -1.65 1.85
N HIS A 129 -17.23 -2.79 2.40
CA HIS A 129 -17.83 -4.08 2.06
C HIS A 129 -19.14 -4.26 2.83
N GLN A 130 -20.22 -4.54 2.11
CA GLN A 130 -21.54 -4.89 2.67
C GLN A 130 -21.84 -6.39 2.50
N HIS A 131 -20.80 -7.20 2.49
CA HIS A 131 -20.87 -8.65 2.39
C HIS A 131 -19.76 -9.27 3.24
N LYS A 132 -19.90 -10.54 3.58
CA LYS A 132 -18.83 -11.28 4.25
C LYS A 132 -17.67 -11.51 3.28
N ALA A 133 -16.45 -11.55 3.81
CA ALA A 133 -15.29 -11.93 3.02
C ALA A 133 -15.45 -13.36 2.51
N PRO A 134 -15.12 -13.64 1.24
CA PRO A 134 -15.19 -14.99 0.71
C PRO A 134 -14.17 -15.88 1.41
N LYS A 135 -14.57 -17.11 1.78
CA LYS A 135 -13.63 -18.13 2.24
C LYS A 135 -12.79 -18.60 1.04
N LEU A 136 -11.47 -18.61 1.20
CA LEU A 136 -10.53 -19.02 0.17
C LEU A 136 -9.73 -20.24 0.62
N PHE A 137 -9.60 -21.22 -0.26
CA PHE A 137 -8.72 -22.37 -0.11
C PHE A 137 -7.61 -22.31 -1.17
N ARG A 138 -6.35 -22.48 -0.76
CA ARG A 138 -5.21 -22.58 -1.67
C ARG A 138 -4.91 -24.05 -1.93
N ALA A 139 -5.07 -24.49 -3.16
CA ALA A 139 -4.76 -25.84 -3.60
C ALA A 139 -3.23 -26.07 -3.73
N PRO A 140 -2.76 -27.34 -3.77
CA PRO A 140 -1.34 -27.66 -3.91
C PRO A 140 -0.68 -27.10 -5.18
N ASP A 141 -1.46 -26.95 -6.26
CA ASP A 141 -1.04 -26.32 -7.52
C ASP A 141 -0.88 -24.78 -7.41
N GLY A 142 -1.19 -24.22 -6.25
CA GLY A 142 -1.10 -22.79 -5.96
C GLY A 142 -2.32 -21.96 -6.35
N LEU A 143 -3.38 -22.58 -6.90
CA LEU A 143 -4.62 -21.90 -7.24
C LEU A 143 -5.48 -21.63 -6.00
N TYR A 144 -6.12 -20.47 -5.98
CA TYR A 144 -7.10 -20.12 -4.96
C TYR A 144 -8.51 -20.42 -5.46
N HIS A 145 -9.25 -21.21 -4.67
CA HIS A 145 -10.64 -21.57 -4.88
C HIS A 145 -11.52 -20.85 -3.85
N LYS A 146 -12.65 -20.29 -4.30
CA LYS A 146 -13.67 -19.77 -3.38
C LYS A 146 -14.48 -20.95 -2.84
N VAL A 147 -14.59 -21.04 -1.53
CA VAL A 147 -15.51 -21.97 -0.88
C VAL A 147 -16.88 -21.28 -0.87
N LEU A 148 -17.85 -21.90 -1.52
CA LEU A 148 -19.25 -21.46 -1.46
C LEU A 148 -19.83 -22.02 -0.15
N ASP A 149 -20.47 -21.15 0.64
CA ASP A 149 -21.37 -21.56 1.72
C ASP A 149 -22.76 -21.87 1.13
#